data_AF-A0A523SEK1-F1
#
_entry.id   AF-A0A523SEK1-F1
#
_cell.length_a   1.000
_cell.length_b   1.000
_cell.length_c   1.000
_cell.angle_alpha   90.00
_cell.angle_beta   90.00
_cell.angle_gamma   90.00
#
_symmetry.space_group_name_H-M   'P 1'
#
loop_
_entity.id
_entity.type
_entity.pdbx_description
1 polymer ?
#
loop_
_entity_poly.entity_id
_entity_poly.type
_entity_poly.pdbx_seq_one_letter_code
_entity_poly.pdbx_strand_id
1 'polypeptide(L)'
;MITLEAADLIEGDASAANVVDYTINGAQVDSSRNVDVKALADGQLAGSKATLYTTPASTTAIVKSITLVNTDSSARTVNLYVQRDGTNSRRIIPENLTLEANGGSLLLSGNGLQVFSASGEVLYALSSHATDHVTGASDEVDGDKLDIDWNPTNYTPTTTPSEADNVDNLTAHLYGIDQELGQKLENVVEDVTPQLGGDLDCQSNKFTNMLGFLMKAATELTIASGAVTVTQMFHTVDTEGDAATDDLDTINGGTTVNLIILRAENDARTVVVKHNTGNIWLQGKADINLDDLEDGIMLVWDSTNSKWFDIAAGGGGGAAHAVLDGSTHNDSVADAVTRGSIIYGNATPKWDELVVGAAGKVLKSDGTDIAWGDIGLYTEGARVYHNANQSIPSGGASTPLAFNSERYDTDAIHDPSSNNDRLTCKTAGKYLIWLIVEWAANATGIREGGIFMNGTTWMGFNRAAGLSSGGYGGAFAISCVYDMAVNDYVKCRVWQDSGGALNIVAVAQTTPEFGMQRIG
;
A
#
# COMPACT_ATOMS: atom_id res chain seq x y z
N MET A 1 82.13 32.46 -47.07
CA MET A 1 83.40 33.13 -46.69
C MET A 1 84.53 32.14 -46.94
N ILE A 2 85.57 32.53 -47.69
CA ILE A 2 86.68 31.64 -48.08
C ILE A 2 87.95 32.10 -47.36
N THR A 3 88.69 31.17 -46.74
CA THR A 3 89.97 31.46 -46.07
C THR A 3 91.12 30.87 -46.89
N LEU A 4 92.11 31.71 -47.19
CA LEU A 4 93.29 31.42 -47.99
C LEU A 4 94.55 31.57 -47.13
N GLU A 5 95.41 30.56 -47.15
CA GLU A 5 96.72 30.59 -46.48
C GLU A 5 97.78 31.25 -47.36
N ALA A 6 98.97 31.49 -46.82
CA ALA A 6 100.07 32.09 -47.58
C ALA A 6 100.33 31.29 -48.88
N ALA A 7 100.49 32.00 -50.00
CA ALA A 7 100.64 31.47 -51.35
C ALA A 7 99.39 30.79 -51.99
N ASP A 8 98.28 30.63 -51.27
CA ASP A 8 97.01 30.20 -51.89
C ASP A 8 96.51 31.23 -52.92
N LEU A 9 95.90 30.73 -54.00
CA LEU A 9 95.44 31.52 -55.14
C LEU A 9 93.92 31.51 -55.29
N ILE A 10 93.39 32.66 -55.70
CA ILE A 10 92.11 32.71 -56.44
C ILE A 10 92.44 32.80 -57.91
N GLU A 11 91.82 31.94 -58.70
CA GLU A 11 91.98 31.90 -60.15
C GLU A 11 90.62 31.99 -60.83
N GLY A 12 90.61 32.46 -62.07
CA GLY A 12 89.40 32.50 -62.87
C GLY A 12 89.67 32.69 -64.35
N ASP A 13 88.63 32.46 -65.13
CA ASP A 13 88.58 32.69 -66.56
C ASP A 13 87.18 33.07 -67.01
N ALA A 14 87.13 33.69 -68.18
CA ALA A 14 85.91 33.91 -68.92
C ALA A 14 86.06 33.41 -70.36
N SER A 15 84.93 33.14 -71.02
CA SER A 15 84.88 32.77 -72.45
C SER A 15 85.49 33.81 -73.41
N ALA A 16 85.78 35.04 -72.93
CA ALA A 16 86.57 36.05 -73.63
C ALA A 16 87.39 36.86 -72.62
N ALA A 17 88.60 37.29 -73.02
CA ALA A 17 89.48 38.08 -72.16
C ALA A 17 89.00 39.54 -72.05
N ASN A 18 89.25 40.18 -70.89
CA ASN A 18 89.11 41.61 -70.66
C ASN A 18 87.66 42.17 -70.77
N VAL A 19 86.65 41.32 -70.56
CA VAL A 19 85.22 41.70 -70.67
C VAL A 19 84.36 41.32 -69.46
N VAL A 20 84.96 40.67 -68.46
CA VAL A 20 84.31 40.42 -67.17
C VAL A 20 85.19 41.03 -66.09
N ASP A 21 84.66 42.05 -65.42
CA ASP A 21 85.35 42.72 -64.33
C ASP A 21 85.17 41.89 -63.07
N TYR A 22 86.23 41.78 -62.28
CA TYR A 22 86.19 41.11 -60.98
C TYR A 22 86.60 42.05 -59.86
N THR A 23 85.98 41.87 -58.70
CA THR A 23 86.40 42.52 -57.45
C THR A 23 86.34 41.49 -56.34
N ILE A 24 87.47 41.31 -55.65
CA ILE A 24 87.62 40.42 -54.51
C ILE A 24 87.75 41.30 -53.27
N ASN A 25 86.73 41.30 -52.42
CA ASN A 25 86.72 42.09 -51.19
C ASN A 25 86.93 41.17 -49.98
N GLY A 26 87.75 41.63 -49.04
CA GLY A 26 88.08 40.80 -47.89
C GLY A 26 88.97 41.52 -46.90
N ALA A 27 89.75 40.71 -46.17
CA ALA A 27 90.76 41.21 -45.27
C ALA A 27 92.01 40.34 -45.32
N GLN A 28 93.18 40.94 -45.09
CA GLN A 28 94.41 40.22 -44.81
C GLN A 28 94.67 40.23 -43.31
N VAL A 29 95.13 39.11 -42.78
CA VAL A 29 95.53 38.94 -41.39
C VAL A 29 97.02 38.65 -41.37
N ASP A 30 97.81 39.52 -40.74
CA ASP A 30 99.25 39.33 -40.58
C ASP A 30 99.58 38.35 -39.44
N SER A 31 100.85 37.97 -39.31
CA SER A 31 101.33 37.09 -38.24
C SER A 31 101.14 37.67 -36.82
N SER A 32 100.82 38.95 -36.69
CA SER A 32 100.52 39.64 -35.44
C SER A 32 99.02 39.75 -35.15
N ARG A 33 98.17 39.15 -35.99
CA ARG A 33 96.69 39.14 -35.93
C ARG A 33 96.05 40.51 -36.19
N ASN A 34 96.76 41.44 -36.83
CA ASN A 34 96.12 42.68 -37.32
C ASN A 34 95.27 42.35 -38.55
N VAL A 35 94.07 42.93 -38.64
CA VAL A 35 93.14 42.69 -39.74
C VAL A 35 93.07 43.95 -40.61
N ASP A 36 93.60 43.86 -41.83
CA ASP A 36 93.56 44.93 -42.84
C ASP A 36 92.44 44.65 -43.84
N VAL A 37 91.34 45.41 -43.77
CA VAL A 37 90.16 45.26 -44.62
C VAL A 37 90.34 46.08 -45.89
N LYS A 38 90.34 45.42 -47.05
CA LYS A 38 90.56 46.07 -48.35
C LYS A 38 89.98 45.26 -49.51
N ALA A 39 89.93 45.88 -50.69
CA ALA A 39 89.87 45.13 -51.94
C ALA A 39 91.19 44.35 -52.05
N LEU A 40 91.08 43.02 -52.02
CA LEU A 40 92.24 42.12 -52.10
C LEU A 40 92.79 42.10 -53.52
N ALA A 41 91.91 42.17 -54.51
CA ALA A 41 92.26 42.36 -55.92
C ALA A 41 91.05 42.89 -56.70
N ASP A 42 91.34 43.64 -57.75
CA ASP A 42 90.41 44.01 -58.81
C ASP A 42 91.11 43.91 -60.16
N GLY A 43 90.33 43.77 -61.23
CA GLY A 43 90.84 43.62 -62.57
C GLY A 43 89.81 43.01 -63.51
N GLN A 44 90.28 42.46 -64.63
CA GLN A 44 89.43 41.79 -65.61
C GLN A 44 89.87 40.33 -65.79
N LEU A 45 88.91 39.42 -65.98
CA LEU A 45 89.20 38.00 -66.22
C LEU A 45 89.90 37.79 -67.57
N ALA A 46 90.84 36.85 -67.60
CA ALA A 46 91.51 36.42 -68.81
C ALA A 46 90.64 35.41 -69.60
N GLY A 47 90.93 35.25 -70.90
CA GLY A 47 90.25 34.30 -71.80
C GLY A 47 90.62 32.83 -71.57
N SER A 48 91.48 32.57 -70.59
CA SER A 48 91.92 31.27 -70.11
C SER A 48 92.32 31.40 -68.65
N LYS A 49 92.29 30.30 -67.88
CA LYS A 49 92.53 30.31 -66.43
C LYS A 49 93.81 31.09 -66.07
N ALA A 50 93.65 32.12 -65.25
CA ALA A 50 94.74 32.95 -64.75
C ALA A 50 94.55 33.25 -63.26
N THR A 51 95.64 33.60 -62.59
CA THR A 51 95.64 34.02 -61.19
C THR A 51 95.05 35.42 -61.05
N LEU A 52 94.01 35.55 -60.23
CA LEU A 52 93.34 36.82 -59.91
C LEU A 52 93.89 37.45 -58.63
N TYR A 53 94.27 36.60 -57.67
CA TYR A 53 94.84 37.02 -56.40
C TYR A 53 95.75 35.93 -55.83
N THR A 54 96.93 36.33 -55.35
CA THR A 54 97.86 35.48 -54.59
C THR A 54 97.92 36.01 -53.16
N THR A 55 97.71 35.13 -52.18
CA THR A 55 97.87 35.52 -50.77
C THR A 55 99.34 35.81 -50.46
N PRO A 56 99.71 37.03 -50.00
CA PRO A 56 101.09 37.38 -49.71
C PRO A 56 101.72 36.44 -48.66
N ALA A 57 103.04 36.24 -48.77
CA ALA A 57 103.79 35.46 -47.80
C ALA A 57 103.56 35.96 -46.37
N SER A 58 103.46 35.03 -45.40
CA SER A 58 103.28 35.34 -43.97
C SER A 58 101.96 36.04 -43.61
N THR A 59 100.92 35.96 -44.46
CA THR A 59 99.56 36.45 -44.17
C THR A 59 98.50 35.38 -44.49
N THR A 60 97.32 35.50 -43.87
CA THR A 60 96.10 34.75 -44.26
C THR A 60 95.11 35.74 -44.87
N ALA A 61 94.51 35.41 -46.02
CA ALA A 61 93.46 36.24 -46.61
C ALA A 61 92.08 35.63 -46.36
N ILE A 62 91.14 36.46 -45.89
CA ILE A 62 89.74 36.11 -45.72
C ILE A 62 88.96 36.82 -46.82
N VAL A 63 88.49 36.06 -47.80
CA VAL A 63 87.63 36.56 -48.88
C VAL A 63 86.19 36.62 -48.37
N LYS A 64 85.68 37.84 -48.24
CA LYS A 64 84.33 38.14 -47.78
C LYS A 64 83.32 38.05 -48.92
N SER A 65 83.70 38.58 -50.09
CA SER A 65 82.90 38.45 -51.31
C SER A 65 83.74 38.47 -52.57
N ILE A 66 83.28 37.77 -53.60
CA ILE A 66 83.77 37.90 -54.98
C ILE A 66 82.60 38.37 -55.83
N THR A 67 82.80 39.48 -56.53
CA THR A 67 81.83 40.01 -57.49
C THR A 67 82.40 39.90 -58.89
N LEU A 68 81.63 39.37 -59.83
CA LEU A 68 81.93 39.38 -61.26
C LEU A 68 80.85 40.16 -62.00
N VAL A 69 81.22 40.99 -62.97
CA VAL A 69 80.29 41.77 -63.79
C VAL A 69 80.68 41.63 -65.25
N ASN A 70 79.76 41.12 -66.07
CA ASN A 70 79.96 41.02 -67.52
C ASN A 70 79.68 42.38 -68.19
N THR A 71 80.74 43.03 -68.67
CA THR A 71 80.66 44.32 -69.37
C THR A 71 80.51 44.16 -70.88
N ASP A 72 80.49 42.92 -71.38
CA ASP A 72 80.30 42.64 -72.79
C ASP A 72 78.83 42.76 -73.23
N SER A 73 78.66 43.08 -74.51
CA SER A 73 77.40 43.02 -75.25
C SER A 73 76.88 41.59 -75.50
N SER A 74 77.67 40.57 -75.17
CA SER A 74 77.32 39.14 -75.28
C SER A 74 77.33 38.46 -73.92
N ALA A 75 76.52 37.40 -73.73
CA ALA A 75 76.59 36.59 -72.53
C ALA A 75 77.95 35.88 -72.44
N ARG A 76 78.54 35.86 -71.25
CA ARG A 76 79.87 35.28 -71.00
C ARG A 76 79.80 34.18 -69.97
N THR A 77 80.35 33.02 -70.29
CA THR A 77 80.58 31.98 -69.27
C THR A 77 81.82 32.33 -68.47
N VAL A 78 81.74 32.15 -67.16
CA VAL A 78 82.81 32.42 -66.21
C VAL A 78 83.10 31.21 -65.35
N ASN A 79 84.35 31.07 -64.92
CA ASN A 79 84.77 30.06 -63.96
C ASN A 79 85.61 30.70 -62.85
N LEU A 80 85.44 30.22 -61.62
CA LEU A 80 86.24 30.63 -60.46
C LEU A 80 86.76 29.40 -59.72
N TYR A 81 88.01 29.48 -59.30
CA TYR A 81 88.71 28.41 -58.62
C TYR A 81 89.50 28.94 -57.41
N VAL A 82 89.71 28.05 -56.45
CA VAL A 82 90.70 28.21 -55.39
C VAL A 82 91.79 27.17 -55.63
N GLN A 83 93.05 27.58 -55.62
CA GLN A 83 94.19 26.68 -55.63
C GLN A 83 94.94 26.82 -54.30
N ARG A 84 95.05 25.72 -53.55
CA ARG A 84 95.93 25.69 -52.38
C ARG A 84 97.38 25.54 -52.82
N ASP A 85 98.32 26.12 -52.09
CA ASP A 85 99.75 26.04 -52.46
C ASP A 85 100.18 24.59 -52.74
N GLY A 86 100.85 24.38 -53.88
CA GLY A 86 101.28 23.06 -54.35
C GLY A 86 100.17 22.08 -54.77
N THR A 87 98.89 22.49 -54.83
CA THR A 87 97.75 21.62 -55.20
C THR A 87 97.12 21.98 -56.56
N ASN A 88 96.18 21.16 -57.03
CA ASN A 88 95.36 21.45 -58.21
C ASN A 88 94.20 22.39 -57.87
N SER A 89 93.86 23.32 -58.77
CA SER A 89 92.70 24.22 -58.64
C SER A 89 91.38 23.45 -58.38
N ARG A 90 90.51 23.98 -57.52
CA ARG A 90 89.17 23.46 -57.21
C ARG A 90 88.13 24.52 -57.52
N ARG A 91 87.09 24.16 -58.27
CA ARG A 91 86.05 25.10 -58.69
C ARG A 91 85.16 25.48 -57.50
N ILE A 92 84.81 26.76 -57.40
CA ILE A 92 83.99 27.32 -56.30
C ILE A 92 82.63 27.86 -56.75
N ILE A 93 82.35 27.78 -58.05
CA ILE A 93 81.05 28.07 -58.67
C ILE A 93 80.67 26.92 -59.63
N PRO A 94 79.41 26.80 -60.09
CA PRO A 94 79.04 25.85 -61.13
C PRO A 94 79.93 25.98 -62.39
N GLU A 95 80.12 24.88 -63.12
CA GLU A 95 80.88 24.85 -64.36
C GLU A 95 80.32 25.80 -65.42
N ASN A 96 81.17 26.63 -66.01
CA ASN A 96 80.82 27.51 -67.13
C ASN A 96 79.53 28.32 -66.87
N LEU A 97 79.44 28.89 -65.66
CA LEU A 97 78.27 29.66 -65.27
C LEU A 97 78.11 30.87 -66.18
N THR A 98 76.92 31.04 -66.76
CA THR A 98 76.65 32.10 -67.72
C THR A 98 76.23 33.39 -67.00
N LEU A 99 76.91 34.49 -67.29
CA LEU A 99 76.48 35.85 -66.95
C LEU A 99 75.84 36.48 -68.18
N GLU A 100 74.67 37.08 -68.02
CA GLU A 100 73.97 37.79 -69.09
C GLU A 100 74.82 38.94 -69.65
N ALA A 101 74.55 39.32 -70.90
CA ALA A 101 75.16 40.50 -71.52
C ALA A 101 74.78 41.79 -70.79
N ASN A 102 75.58 42.84 -70.99
CA ASN A 102 75.26 44.22 -70.59
C ASN A 102 75.04 44.40 -69.06
N GLY A 103 75.86 43.79 -68.23
CA GLY A 103 75.87 44.02 -66.78
C GLY A 103 75.34 42.86 -65.93
N GLY A 104 75.09 41.69 -66.52
CA GLY A 104 74.83 40.47 -65.76
C GLY A 104 75.97 40.20 -64.77
N SER A 105 75.63 39.88 -63.52
CA SER A 105 76.62 39.83 -62.45
C SER A 105 76.45 38.63 -61.53
N LEU A 106 77.53 38.30 -60.83
CA LEU A 106 77.57 37.25 -59.83
C LEU A 106 78.12 37.82 -58.53
N LEU A 107 77.51 37.41 -57.43
CA LEU A 107 78.01 37.66 -56.08
C LEU A 107 78.16 36.32 -55.36
N LEU A 108 79.39 36.00 -54.97
CA LEU A 108 79.68 34.92 -54.04
C LEU A 108 80.00 35.52 -52.68
N SER A 109 79.19 35.22 -51.65
CA SER A 109 79.32 35.80 -50.31
C SER A 109 79.15 34.77 -49.19
N GLY A 110 79.03 35.23 -47.94
CA GLY A 110 78.65 34.37 -46.80
C GLY A 110 77.27 33.74 -46.93
N ASN A 111 76.36 34.34 -47.71
CA ASN A 111 74.98 33.88 -47.89
C ASN A 111 74.82 32.91 -49.08
N GLY A 112 75.94 32.42 -49.64
CA GLY A 112 75.95 31.56 -50.82
C GLY A 112 76.19 32.31 -52.14
N LEU A 113 75.92 31.61 -53.24
CA LEU A 113 76.03 32.13 -54.60
C LEU A 113 74.71 32.80 -55.02
N GLN A 114 74.79 34.02 -55.53
CA GLN A 114 73.68 34.72 -56.17
C GLN A 114 74.11 35.20 -57.55
N VAL A 115 73.24 35.02 -58.54
CA VAL A 115 73.43 35.52 -59.90
C VAL A 115 72.34 36.54 -60.18
N PHE A 116 72.72 37.69 -60.70
CA PHE A 116 71.82 38.79 -61.01
C PHE A 116 71.74 39.03 -62.52
N SER A 117 70.54 39.35 -63.00
CA SER A 117 70.33 39.81 -64.37
C SER A 117 70.94 41.20 -64.59
N ALA A 118 71.04 41.63 -65.85
CA ALA A 118 71.47 43.00 -66.18
C ALA A 118 70.57 44.10 -65.59
N SER A 119 69.32 43.77 -65.24
CA SER A 119 68.36 44.68 -64.57
C SER A 119 68.40 44.58 -63.04
N GLY A 120 69.25 43.70 -62.46
CA GLY A 120 69.43 43.55 -61.01
C GLY A 120 68.50 42.53 -60.33
N GLU A 121 67.76 41.72 -61.09
CA GLU A 121 66.91 40.65 -60.53
C GLU A 121 67.72 39.41 -60.18
N VAL A 122 67.36 38.70 -59.09
CA VAL A 122 68.02 37.44 -58.70
C VAL A 122 67.55 36.30 -59.60
N LEU A 123 68.45 35.77 -60.42
CA LEU A 123 68.18 34.65 -61.34
C LEU A 123 68.33 33.28 -60.66
N TYR A 124 69.22 33.18 -59.67
CA TYR A 124 69.45 31.96 -58.88
C TYR A 124 69.81 32.31 -57.43
N ALA A 125 69.08 31.76 -56.46
CA ALA A 125 69.42 31.78 -55.03
C ALA A 125 68.97 30.47 -54.34
N LEU A 126 69.86 29.88 -53.52
CA LEU A 126 69.52 28.77 -52.63
C LEU A 126 69.17 29.37 -51.25
N SER A 127 67.88 29.45 -50.87
CA SER A 127 67.45 29.94 -49.53
C SER A 127 66.70 28.88 -48.71
N SER A 128 66.83 28.97 -47.38
CA SER A 128 66.49 28.01 -46.31
C SER A 128 64.98 27.72 -46.08
N HIS A 129 64.65 26.43 -45.85
CA HIS A 129 63.32 25.78 -45.74
C HIS A 129 62.59 26.01 -44.39
N ALA A 130 62.66 27.21 -43.82
CA ALA A 130 62.15 27.47 -42.47
C ALA A 130 60.75 28.09 -42.42
N THR A 131 60.02 28.20 -43.55
CA THR A 131 58.72 28.90 -43.60
C THR A 131 57.51 28.04 -43.97
N ASP A 132 57.68 26.73 -44.19
CA ASP A 132 56.62 25.87 -44.76
C ASP A 132 55.88 24.98 -43.75
N HIS A 133 55.81 25.35 -42.46
CA HIS A 133 54.96 24.61 -41.51
C HIS A 133 53.66 25.35 -41.17
N VAL A 134 52.55 24.63 -41.37
CA VAL A 134 51.12 24.87 -41.08
C VAL A 134 50.22 25.48 -42.16
N THR A 135 50.73 26.16 -43.19
CA THR A 135 49.87 26.65 -44.31
C THR A 135 50.34 26.27 -45.72
N GLY A 136 51.51 25.64 -45.86
CA GLY A 136 52.15 25.36 -47.17
C GLY A 136 51.80 24.03 -47.85
N ALA A 137 50.94 23.19 -47.25
CA ALA A 137 50.40 21.95 -47.85
C ALA A 137 51.41 20.86 -48.28
N SER A 138 52.63 20.81 -47.75
CA SER A 138 53.62 19.78 -48.08
C SER A 138 53.92 18.75 -46.99
N ASP A 139 53.39 18.93 -45.77
CA ASP A 139 53.52 17.94 -44.69
C ASP A 139 52.16 17.38 -44.30
N GLU A 140 52.00 16.07 -44.51
CA GLU A 140 50.95 15.26 -43.91
C GLU A 140 51.25 15.12 -42.41
N VAL A 141 50.74 16.06 -41.61
CA VAL A 141 50.42 15.76 -40.21
C VAL A 141 49.09 14.99 -40.26
N ASP A 142 49.13 13.78 -39.75
CA ASP A 142 48.06 12.78 -39.71
C ASP A 142 46.73 13.33 -39.17
N GLY A 143 45.86 13.71 -40.10
CA GLY A 143 44.52 13.14 -40.14
C GLY A 143 43.47 13.56 -39.12
N ASP A 144 43.71 14.50 -38.19
CA ASP A 144 42.62 15.08 -37.40
C ASP A 144 42.85 16.56 -37.06
N LYS A 145 42.11 17.43 -37.76
CA LYS A 145 41.85 18.80 -37.33
C LYS A 145 40.56 18.79 -36.50
N LEU A 146 40.66 18.46 -35.20
CA LEU A 146 39.55 18.73 -34.29
C LEU A 146 39.41 20.23 -34.13
N ASP A 147 38.35 20.79 -34.70
CA ASP A 147 37.82 22.07 -34.23
C ASP A 147 37.13 21.78 -32.90
N ILE A 148 37.72 22.27 -31.80
CA ILE A 148 37.08 22.20 -30.48
C ILE A 148 36.09 23.36 -30.42
N ASP A 149 34.99 23.21 -31.16
CA ASP A 149 33.81 24.06 -31.04
C ASP A 149 32.69 23.31 -30.32
N TRP A 150 31.72 24.05 -29.80
CA TRP A 150 30.59 23.50 -29.04
C TRP A 150 29.54 22.83 -29.96
N ASN A 151 29.74 22.80 -31.28
CA ASN A 151 28.80 22.23 -32.24
C ASN A 151 29.53 21.68 -33.50
N PRO A 152 30.27 20.56 -33.38
CA PRO A 152 31.12 20.08 -34.46
C PRO A 152 30.25 19.66 -35.65
N THR A 153 30.50 20.24 -36.83
CA THR A 153 29.71 19.95 -38.04
C THR A 153 30.39 18.96 -38.99
N ASN A 154 31.62 18.52 -38.69
CA ASN A 154 32.43 17.69 -39.57
C ASN A 154 32.92 16.43 -38.84
N TYR A 155 32.07 15.41 -38.76
CA TYR A 155 32.47 14.07 -38.32
C TYR A 155 32.97 13.28 -39.53
N THR A 156 34.26 12.92 -39.54
CA THR A 156 34.83 11.98 -40.51
C THR A 156 35.22 10.67 -39.81
N PRO A 157 34.77 9.50 -40.31
CA PRO A 157 33.95 9.30 -41.49
C PRO A 157 32.48 9.71 -41.28
N THR A 158 31.87 10.22 -42.35
CA THR A 158 30.43 10.51 -42.41
C THR A 158 29.63 9.20 -42.35
N THR A 159 29.03 8.93 -41.19
CA THR A 159 27.81 8.12 -40.99
C THR A 159 27.79 6.63 -41.36
N THR A 160 28.92 5.94 -41.54
CA THR A 160 28.94 4.45 -41.55
C THR A 160 30.37 3.93 -41.32
N PRO A 161 30.63 2.99 -40.38
CA PRO A 161 29.70 2.09 -39.69
C PRO A 161 29.13 2.63 -38.36
N SER A 162 28.12 1.95 -37.83
CA SER A 162 27.46 2.20 -36.53
C SER A 162 28.36 1.98 -35.31
N GLU A 163 29.60 1.58 -35.52
CA GLU A 163 30.61 1.31 -34.51
C GLU A 163 31.94 1.77 -35.12
N ALA A 164 32.78 2.47 -34.35
CA ALA A 164 34.12 2.83 -34.79
C ALA A 164 34.89 1.53 -35.10
N ASP A 165 35.23 1.30 -36.37
CA ASP A 165 36.00 0.14 -36.82
C ASP A 165 37.52 0.32 -36.62
N ASN A 166 37.94 1.50 -36.16
CA ASN A 166 39.31 1.84 -35.80
C ASN A 166 39.34 2.61 -34.46
N VAL A 167 40.28 2.20 -33.59
CA VAL A 167 40.56 2.80 -32.27
C VAL A 167 40.97 4.28 -32.38
N ASP A 168 41.44 4.71 -33.55
CA ASP A 168 41.94 6.07 -33.79
C ASP A 168 40.84 7.11 -34.13
N ASN A 169 39.57 6.72 -34.26
CA ASN A 169 38.47 7.63 -34.63
C ASN A 169 37.78 8.24 -33.39
N LEU A 170 38.45 9.19 -32.73
CA LEU A 170 37.94 9.86 -31.52
C LEU A 170 36.59 10.57 -31.73
N THR A 171 36.36 11.12 -32.93
CA THR A 171 35.11 11.80 -33.33
C THR A 171 33.92 10.83 -33.45
N ALA A 172 34.16 9.59 -33.89
CA ALA A 172 33.12 8.57 -33.95
C ALA A 172 32.74 8.06 -32.56
N HIS A 173 33.73 7.94 -31.66
CA HIS A 173 33.48 7.68 -30.23
C HIS A 173 32.65 8.78 -29.56
N LEU A 174 32.98 10.06 -29.81
CA LEU A 174 32.24 11.20 -29.26
C LEU A 174 30.79 11.25 -29.77
N TYR A 175 30.56 11.01 -31.07
CA TYR A 175 29.20 10.91 -31.61
C TYR A 175 28.40 9.73 -31.00
N GLY A 176 29.04 8.57 -30.81
CA GLY A 176 28.40 7.43 -30.13
C GLY A 176 28.05 7.74 -28.67
N ILE A 177 28.92 8.47 -27.96
CA ILE A 177 28.67 8.93 -26.58
C ILE A 177 27.49 9.91 -26.55
N ASP A 178 27.42 10.87 -27.47
CA ASP A 178 26.31 11.85 -27.53
C ASP A 178 24.97 11.16 -27.79
N GLN A 179 24.94 10.15 -28.65
CA GLN A 179 23.72 9.36 -28.92
C GLN A 179 23.28 8.54 -27.70
N GLU A 180 24.23 7.93 -26.98
CA GLU A 180 23.95 7.18 -25.76
C GLU A 180 23.56 8.09 -24.58
N LEU A 181 24.13 9.31 -24.50
CA LEU A 181 23.77 10.30 -23.48
C LEU A 181 22.37 10.88 -23.76
N GLY A 182 22.06 11.17 -25.02
CA GLY A 182 20.74 11.63 -25.46
C GLY A 182 19.62 10.64 -25.16
N GLN A 183 19.90 9.33 -25.19
CA GLN A 183 18.94 8.29 -24.83
C GLN A 183 18.81 8.05 -23.31
N LYS A 184 19.83 8.36 -22.52
CA LYS A 184 19.84 8.12 -21.05
C LYS A 184 19.28 9.28 -20.23
N LEU A 185 19.06 10.44 -20.83
CA LEU A 185 18.60 11.67 -20.17
C LEU A 185 17.30 12.24 -20.74
N GLU A 186 16.45 11.41 -21.35
CA GLU A 186 15.13 11.86 -21.84
C GLU A 186 14.16 12.31 -20.74
N ASN A 187 14.54 12.24 -19.44
CA ASN A 187 13.67 12.56 -18.32
C ASN A 187 14.32 13.42 -17.21
N VAL A 188 15.44 14.08 -17.49
CA VAL A 188 16.05 15.05 -16.55
C VAL A 188 16.41 16.31 -17.33
N VAL A 189 15.44 17.20 -17.49
CA VAL A 189 15.71 18.60 -17.85
C VAL A 189 16.22 19.30 -16.59
N GLU A 190 17.25 20.12 -16.75
CA GLU A 190 18.02 20.76 -15.69
C GLU A 190 17.17 21.40 -14.58
N ASP A 191 17.40 20.90 -13.37
CA ASP A 191 17.51 21.59 -12.09
C ASP A 191 16.87 22.99 -11.97
N VAL A 192 15.54 23.07 -12.11
CA VAL A 192 14.73 24.01 -11.30
C VAL A 192 13.29 23.56 -11.06
N THR A 193 12.78 22.58 -11.80
CA THR A 193 11.58 21.81 -11.43
C THR A 193 11.64 20.45 -12.16
N PRO A 194 11.33 19.31 -11.54
CA PRO A 194 11.16 18.05 -12.27
C PRO A 194 9.95 18.18 -13.21
N GLN A 195 10.18 18.60 -14.46
CA GLN A 195 9.14 18.83 -15.47
C GLN A 195 8.87 17.55 -16.27
N LEU A 196 8.28 16.55 -15.62
CA LEU A 196 7.31 15.75 -16.36
C LEU A 196 6.08 16.65 -16.53
N GLY A 197 6.07 17.50 -17.56
CA GLY A 197 4.91 18.31 -17.94
C GLY A 197 3.73 17.47 -18.48
N GLY A 198 3.69 16.19 -18.13
CA GLY A 198 2.79 15.14 -18.60
C GLY A 198 2.79 13.96 -17.63
N ASP A 199 2.28 12.81 -18.09
CA ASP A 199 2.11 11.63 -17.23
C ASP A 199 3.46 10.97 -16.91
N LEU A 200 3.69 10.66 -15.63
CA LEU A 200 4.81 9.83 -15.21
C LEU A 200 4.44 8.36 -15.35
N ASP A 201 4.90 7.72 -16.44
CA ASP A 201 4.82 6.27 -16.60
C ASP A 201 6.04 5.59 -15.95
N CYS A 202 5.82 4.85 -14.86
CA CYS A 202 6.89 4.05 -14.23
C CYS A 202 7.10 2.69 -14.92
N GLN A 203 6.31 2.36 -15.94
CA GLN A 203 6.31 1.10 -16.66
C GLN A 203 6.24 -0.08 -15.68
N SER A 204 7.27 -0.94 -15.63
CA SER A 204 7.37 -2.06 -14.70
C SER A 204 8.24 -1.76 -13.46
N ASN A 205 8.75 -0.54 -13.32
CA ASN A 205 9.59 -0.15 -12.20
C ASN A 205 8.76 0.13 -10.94
N LYS A 206 9.33 -0.14 -9.77
CA LYS A 206 8.69 0.07 -8.47
C LYS A 206 9.10 1.40 -7.86
N PHE A 207 8.16 2.10 -7.23
CA PHE A 207 8.49 3.13 -6.25
C PHE A 207 8.89 2.44 -4.93
N THR A 208 10.17 2.51 -4.56
CA THR A 208 10.72 1.79 -3.39
C THR A 208 10.75 2.62 -2.11
N ASN A 209 10.81 3.95 -2.21
CA ASN A 209 10.76 4.86 -1.08
C ASN A 209 10.08 6.17 -1.52
N MET A 210 8.92 6.47 -0.95
CA MET A 210 8.20 7.72 -1.18
C MET A 210 7.96 8.39 0.17
N LEU A 211 8.35 9.66 0.29
CA LEU A 211 8.08 10.45 1.51
C LEU A 211 6.56 10.71 1.68
N GLY A 212 5.84 10.89 0.58
CA GLY A 212 4.39 11.09 0.55
C GLY A 212 3.89 11.33 -0.88
N PHE A 213 2.57 11.46 -1.02
CA PHE A 213 1.90 11.82 -2.27
C PHE A 213 1.09 13.11 -2.06
N LEU A 214 1.58 14.22 -2.60
CA LEU A 214 0.91 15.52 -2.46
C LEU A 214 -0.18 15.65 -3.52
N MET A 215 -1.44 15.75 -3.09
CA MET A 215 -2.58 15.96 -3.97
C MET A 215 -2.86 17.47 -4.13
N LYS A 216 -3.50 17.85 -5.25
CA LYS A 216 -4.10 19.18 -5.38
C LYS A 216 -5.18 19.38 -4.31
N ALA A 217 -5.40 20.63 -3.92
CA ALA A 217 -6.49 20.98 -3.02
C ALA A 217 -7.83 20.52 -3.60
N ALA A 218 -8.76 20.13 -2.72
CA ALA A 218 -10.09 19.71 -3.14
C ALA A 218 -10.81 20.84 -3.90
N THR A 219 -11.60 20.44 -4.89
CA THR A 219 -12.56 21.33 -5.56
C THR A 219 -13.96 20.80 -5.33
N GLU A 220 -14.88 21.70 -5.02
CA GLU A 220 -16.29 21.39 -4.83
C GLU A 220 -16.95 20.89 -6.12
N LEU A 221 -17.80 19.87 -5.98
CA LEU A 221 -18.72 19.38 -6.99
C LEU A 221 -20.14 19.43 -6.42
N THR A 222 -21.05 20.10 -7.10
CA THR A 222 -22.47 20.06 -6.76
C THR A 222 -23.14 18.92 -7.52
N ILE A 223 -23.96 18.12 -6.83
CA ILE A 223 -24.80 17.10 -7.47
C ILE A 223 -25.77 17.78 -8.44
N ALA A 224 -25.94 17.16 -9.61
CA ALA A 224 -26.98 17.53 -10.57
C ALA A 224 -27.69 16.28 -11.05
N SER A 225 -28.98 16.14 -10.74
CA SER A 225 -29.79 14.97 -11.10
C SER A 225 -29.13 13.63 -10.71
N GLY A 226 -28.58 13.57 -9.50
CA GLY A 226 -27.93 12.38 -8.94
C GLY A 226 -26.52 12.09 -9.47
N ALA A 227 -25.88 13.05 -10.15
CA ALA A 227 -24.56 12.84 -10.75
C ALA A 227 -23.56 13.96 -10.47
N VAL A 228 -22.27 13.58 -10.44
CA VAL A 228 -21.11 14.51 -10.44
C VAL A 228 -20.09 14.09 -11.51
N THR A 229 -19.16 15.00 -11.85
CA THR A 229 -18.05 14.72 -12.76
C THR A 229 -16.72 15.03 -12.09
N VAL A 230 -15.92 14.00 -11.82
CA VAL A 230 -14.60 14.17 -11.21
C VAL A 230 -13.56 14.57 -12.26
N THR A 231 -12.69 15.52 -11.91
CA THR A 231 -11.61 16.02 -12.77
C THR A 231 -10.24 15.88 -12.13
N GLN A 232 -10.19 15.57 -10.84
CA GLN A 232 -8.98 15.31 -10.08
C GLN A 232 -9.23 14.26 -8.98
N MET A 233 -8.17 13.84 -8.30
CA MET A 233 -8.26 12.81 -7.27
C MET A 233 -9.06 13.24 -6.03
N PHE A 234 -9.13 14.54 -5.71
CA PHE A 234 -9.76 14.98 -4.47
C PHE A 234 -10.83 16.05 -4.74
N HIS A 235 -12.06 15.74 -4.33
CA HIS A 235 -13.21 16.63 -4.44
C HIS A 235 -13.98 16.65 -3.12
N THR A 236 -14.62 17.78 -2.84
CA THR A 236 -15.74 17.87 -1.91
C THR A 236 -17.04 17.83 -2.71
N VAL A 237 -18.13 17.33 -2.11
CA VAL A 237 -19.41 17.17 -2.78
C VAL A 237 -20.50 17.86 -1.97
N ASP A 238 -21.33 18.65 -2.65
CA ASP A 238 -22.53 19.29 -2.11
C ASP A 238 -23.78 18.78 -2.84
N THR A 239 -24.91 18.92 -2.17
CA THR A 239 -26.27 18.57 -2.62
C THR A 239 -26.79 19.46 -3.76
N GLU A 240 -27.69 18.96 -4.61
CA GLU A 240 -28.32 19.74 -5.68
C GLU A 240 -29.17 20.87 -5.10
N GLY A 241 -28.82 22.12 -5.44
CA GLY A 241 -29.56 23.31 -5.02
C GLY A 241 -29.56 23.56 -3.51
N ASP A 242 -28.50 23.15 -2.81
CA ASP A 242 -28.33 23.31 -1.35
C ASP A 242 -29.45 22.63 -0.53
N ALA A 243 -29.95 21.49 -1.01
CA ALA A 243 -30.95 20.70 -0.30
C ALA A 243 -30.39 20.08 1.00
N ALA A 244 -31.27 19.76 1.96
CA ALA A 244 -30.83 19.13 3.22
C ALA A 244 -30.21 17.73 2.99
N THR A 245 -30.63 17.04 1.94
CA THR A 245 -30.07 15.76 1.54
C THR A 245 -30.21 15.57 0.04
N ASP A 246 -29.28 14.85 -0.57
CA ASP A 246 -29.36 14.45 -1.97
C ASP A 246 -28.60 13.13 -2.22
N ASP A 247 -29.08 12.37 -3.21
CA ASP A 247 -28.55 11.06 -3.56
C ASP A 247 -27.47 11.21 -4.65
N LEU A 248 -26.29 10.64 -4.43
CA LEU A 248 -25.25 10.50 -5.44
C LEU A 248 -25.26 9.08 -6.02
N ASP A 249 -25.77 8.96 -7.24
CA ASP A 249 -25.91 7.69 -7.97
C ASP A 249 -24.79 7.46 -8.99
N THR A 250 -24.29 8.53 -9.61
CA THR A 250 -23.41 8.45 -10.77
C THR A 250 -22.21 9.38 -10.66
N ILE A 251 -21.01 8.85 -10.85
CA ILE A 251 -19.78 9.61 -10.90
C ILE A 251 -19.15 9.47 -12.29
N ASN A 252 -19.11 10.55 -13.06
CA ASN A 252 -18.47 10.60 -14.37
C ASN A 252 -16.96 10.90 -14.23
N GLY A 253 -16.15 10.48 -15.21
CA GLY A 253 -14.70 10.77 -15.24
C GLY A 253 -13.78 9.60 -14.84
N GLY A 254 -14.32 8.39 -14.63
CA GLY A 254 -13.53 7.23 -14.21
C GLY A 254 -12.44 6.76 -15.19
N THR A 255 -12.55 7.10 -16.48
CA THR A 255 -11.49 6.87 -17.48
C THR A 255 -10.39 7.92 -17.44
N THR A 256 -10.62 9.05 -16.78
CA THR A 256 -9.68 10.18 -16.64
C THR A 256 -8.94 10.11 -15.31
N VAL A 257 -9.65 9.78 -14.24
CA VAL A 257 -9.07 9.63 -12.89
C VAL A 257 -9.59 8.32 -12.32
N ASN A 258 -8.70 7.34 -12.09
CA ASN A 258 -9.10 6.01 -11.66
C ASN A 258 -9.17 5.83 -10.13
N LEU A 259 -8.66 6.77 -9.35
CA LEU A 259 -8.70 6.77 -7.89
C LEU A 259 -9.13 8.16 -7.41
N ILE A 260 -10.19 8.21 -6.61
CA ILE A 260 -10.74 9.46 -6.09
C ILE A 260 -11.02 9.39 -4.59
N ILE A 261 -11.05 10.56 -3.96
CA ILE A 261 -11.50 10.82 -2.61
C ILE A 261 -12.63 11.86 -2.72
N LEU A 262 -13.78 11.54 -2.14
CA LEU A 262 -14.91 12.45 -1.99
C LEU A 262 -15.13 12.72 -0.50
N ARG A 263 -15.49 13.96 -0.15
CA ARG A 263 -15.85 14.38 1.22
C ARG A 263 -17.08 15.27 1.19
N ALA A 264 -17.77 15.42 2.31
CA ALA A 264 -18.83 16.41 2.42
C ALA A 264 -18.27 17.83 2.26
N GLU A 265 -18.94 18.69 1.48
CA GLU A 265 -18.67 20.13 1.44
C GLU A 265 -19.24 20.85 2.67
N ASN A 266 -20.26 20.28 3.31
CA ASN A 266 -21.03 20.96 4.34
C ASN A 266 -21.48 20.00 5.45
N ASP A 267 -21.48 20.47 6.71
CA ASP A 267 -21.89 19.73 7.91
C ASP A 267 -23.40 19.76 8.18
N ALA A 268 -24.16 20.57 7.45
CA ALA A 268 -25.61 20.67 7.60
C ALA A 268 -26.39 19.97 6.47
N ARG A 269 -25.69 19.37 5.49
CA ARG A 269 -26.27 18.78 4.28
C ARG A 269 -25.68 17.41 4.04
N THR A 270 -26.54 16.42 3.81
CA THR A 270 -26.11 15.02 3.66
C THR A 270 -26.07 14.60 2.21
N VAL A 271 -24.87 14.27 1.71
CA VAL A 271 -24.71 13.57 0.44
C VAL A 271 -24.77 12.07 0.69
N VAL A 272 -25.74 11.38 0.07
CA VAL A 272 -25.92 9.94 0.21
C VAL A 272 -25.31 9.23 -0.99
N VAL A 273 -24.13 8.62 -0.81
CA VAL A 273 -23.48 7.82 -1.85
C VAL A 273 -24.19 6.47 -1.98
N LYS A 274 -24.83 6.23 -3.12
CA LYS A 274 -25.77 5.12 -3.28
C LYS A 274 -25.10 3.81 -3.68
N HIS A 275 -25.38 2.74 -2.95
CA HIS A 275 -24.94 1.40 -3.31
C HIS A 275 -25.78 0.86 -4.48
N ASN A 276 -25.09 0.30 -5.48
CA ASN A 276 -25.69 -0.38 -6.62
C ASN A 276 -26.75 0.45 -7.37
N THR A 277 -26.63 1.78 -7.30
CA THR A 277 -27.41 2.72 -8.10
C THR A 277 -26.44 3.45 -9.05
N GLY A 278 -26.92 3.82 -10.24
CA GLY A 278 -26.08 4.40 -11.30
C GLY A 278 -24.81 3.58 -11.57
N ASN A 279 -23.62 4.16 -11.34
CA ASN A 279 -22.34 3.50 -11.55
C ASN A 279 -21.52 3.29 -10.27
N ILE A 280 -22.15 3.26 -9.10
CA ILE A 280 -21.48 3.10 -7.81
C ILE A 280 -21.76 1.71 -7.22
N TRP A 281 -20.73 1.05 -6.71
CA TRP A 281 -20.79 -0.26 -6.08
C TRP A 281 -19.99 -0.27 -4.78
N LEU A 282 -20.69 -0.24 -3.65
CA LEU A 282 -20.06 -0.25 -2.32
C LEU A 282 -19.98 -1.68 -1.76
N GLN A 283 -18.80 -2.10 -1.25
CA GLN A 283 -18.55 -3.43 -0.71
C GLN A 283 -19.45 -3.77 0.49
N GLY A 284 -19.84 -2.76 1.27
CA GLY A 284 -20.75 -2.90 2.42
C GLY A 284 -22.20 -3.23 2.07
N LYS A 285 -22.58 -3.21 0.78
CA LYS A 285 -23.97 -3.43 0.29
C LYS A 285 -25.01 -2.50 0.90
N ALA A 286 -24.59 -1.32 1.33
CA ALA A 286 -25.42 -0.29 1.92
C ALA A 286 -24.92 1.08 1.42
N ASP A 287 -25.85 2.03 1.39
CA ASP A 287 -25.53 3.43 1.10
C ASP A 287 -24.60 4.00 2.18
N ILE A 288 -23.79 5.00 1.81
CA ILE A 288 -22.89 5.71 2.73
C ILE A 288 -23.30 7.18 2.74
N ASN A 289 -23.55 7.72 3.93
CA ASN A 289 -23.79 9.15 4.11
C ASN A 289 -22.46 9.87 4.31
N LEU A 290 -22.33 11.03 3.67
CA LEU A 290 -21.34 12.05 3.98
C LEU A 290 -22.13 13.21 4.59
N ASP A 291 -22.26 13.23 5.92
CA ASP A 291 -23.08 14.20 6.67
C ASP A 291 -22.27 15.18 7.51
N ASP A 292 -21.02 14.85 7.83
CA ASP A 292 -20.08 15.74 8.50
C ASP A 292 -18.87 16.08 7.62
N LEU A 293 -18.25 17.25 7.84
CA LEU A 293 -17.04 17.68 7.13
C LEU A 293 -15.88 16.69 7.27
N GLU A 294 -15.88 15.87 8.33
CA GLU A 294 -14.91 14.81 8.59
C GLU A 294 -15.07 13.62 7.65
N ASP A 295 -16.28 13.36 7.14
CA ASP A 295 -16.59 12.19 6.36
C ASP A 295 -15.91 12.18 4.99
N GLY A 296 -15.64 10.98 4.51
CA GLY A 296 -15.09 10.79 3.17
C GLY A 296 -15.06 9.34 2.74
N ILE A 297 -15.00 9.16 1.42
CA ILE A 297 -14.93 7.87 0.78
C ILE A 297 -13.86 7.88 -0.31
N MET A 298 -13.06 6.80 -0.36
CA MET A 298 -12.09 6.58 -1.41
C MET A 298 -12.61 5.50 -2.38
N LEU A 299 -12.73 5.87 -3.66
CA LEU A 299 -13.29 5.03 -4.71
C LEU A 299 -12.27 4.79 -5.82
N VAL A 300 -12.31 3.61 -6.43
CA VAL A 300 -11.55 3.25 -7.62
C VAL A 300 -12.47 2.86 -8.76
N TRP A 301 -12.13 3.32 -9.95
CA TRP A 301 -12.84 2.99 -11.18
C TRP A 301 -12.39 1.62 -11.71
N ASP A 302 -13.34 0.69 -11.82
CA ASP A 302 -13.19 -0.55 -12.57
C ASP A 302 -13.75 -0.35 -13.99
N SER A 303 -12.85 -0.29 -14.96
CA SER A 303 -13.20 -0.17 -16.38
C SER A 303 -13.90 -1.40 -16.95
N THR A 304 -13.74 -2.58 -16.33
CA THR A 304 -14.37 -3.83 -16.79
C THR A 304 -15.86 -3.81 -16.51
N ASN A 305 -16.24 -3.47 -15.28
CA ASN A 305 -17.63 -3.42 -14.86
C ASN A 305 -18.27 -2.04 -15.05
N SER A 306 -17.47 -1.03 -15.42
CA SER A 306 -17.90 0.38 -15.50
C SER A 306 -18.53 0.86 -14.19
N LYS A 307 -17.86 0.53 -13.07
CA LYS A 307 -18.32 0.85 -11.71
C LYS A 307 -17.21 1.48 -10.89
N TRP A 308 -17.58 2.42 -10.03
CA TRP A 308 -16.78 2.86 -8.91
C TRP A 308 -16.96 1.91 -7.74
N PHE A 309 -15.87 1.43 -7.15
CA PHE A 309 -15.90 0.62 -5.94
C PHE A 309 -15.02 1.22 -4.84
N ASP A 310 -15.42 1.08 -3.59
CA ASP A 310 -14.63 1.51 -2.43
C ASP A 310 -13.44 0.58 -2.19
N ILE A 311 -12.26 1.12 -1.90
CA ILE A 311 -11.04 0.29 -1.64
C ILE A 311 -11.02 -0.29 -0.22
N ALA A 312 -11.70 0.36 0.71
CA ALA A 312 -11.95 -0.14 2.04
C ALA A 312 -13.28 0.44 2.46
N ALA A 313 -14.27 -0.42 2.69
CA ALA A 313 -15.46 0.01 3.39
C ALA A 313 -14.97 0.56 4.74
N GLY A 314 -14.99 1.88 4.92
CA GLY A 314 -15.11 2.46 6.24
C GLY A 314 -16.41 1.88 6.75
N GLY A 315 -16.31 0.73 7.45
CA GLY A 315 -17.45 -0.07 7.80
C GLY A 315 -18.37 0.82 8.59
N GLY A 316 -19.48 1.23 7.95
CA GLY A 316 -20.53 1.98 8.62
C GLY A 316 -20.83 1.19 9.88
N GLY A 317 -20.51 1.79 11.03
CA GLY A 317 -20.83 1.18 12.31
C GLY A 317 -22.31 0.82 12.23
N GLY A 318 -22.62 -0.48 12.35
CA GLY A 318 -23.95 -0.98 12.06
C GLY A 318 -24.98 -0.07 12.70
N ALA A 319 -25.95 0.40 11.91
CA ALA A 319 -26.93 1.37 12.36
C ALA A 319 -27.50 0.98 13.72
N ALA A 320 -27.81 1.98 14.55
CA ALA A 320 -28.42 1.74 15.85
C ALA A 320 -29.64 0.82 15.67
N HIS A 321 -29.63 -0.33 16.35
CA HIS A 321 -30.66 -1.35 16.25
C HIS A 321 -31.12 -1.81 17.63
N ALA A 322 -32.31 -2.40 17.68
CA ALA A 322 -32.84 -2.98 18.91
C ALA A 322 -32.20 -4.35 19.18
N VAL A 323 -32.10 -4.73 20.46
CA VAL A 323 -31.52 -6.03 20.87
C VAL A 323 -32.31 -7.21 20.28
N LEU A 324 -33.63 -7.06 20.12
CA LEU A 324 -34.53 -8.06 19.53
C LEU A 324 -35.01 -7.61 18.14
N ASP A 325 -34.10 -7.14 17.28
CA ASP A 325 -34.46 -6.70 15.91
C ASP A 325 -34.66 -7.86 14.91
N GLY A 326 -34.19 -9.07 15.25
CA GLY A 326 -34.23 -10.26 14.40
C GLY A 326 -33.46 -10.17 13.08
N SER A 327 -32.75 -9.07 12.83
CA SER A 327 -32.05 -8.77 11.58
C SER A 327 -30.55 -8.66 11.80
N THR A 328 -30.13 -7.79 12.72
CA THR A 328 -28.71 -7.61 13.07
C THR A 328 -28.27 -8.68 14.06
N HIS A 329 -29.11 -8.95 15.07
CA HIS A 329 -28.91 -10.07 16.01
C HIS A 329 -29.61 -11.32 15.46
N ASN A 330 -28.87 -12.12 14.69
CA ASN A 330 -29.40 -13.34 14.07
C ASN A 330 -29.82 -14.44 15.07
N ASP A 331 -29.34 -14.35 16.31
CA ASP A 331 -29.72 -15.14 17.46
C ASP A 331 -30.91 -14.57 18.24
N SER A 332 -31.58 -13.52 17.72
CA SER A 332 -32.82 -12.99 18.28
C SER A 332 -34.04 -13.30 17.40
N VAL A 333 -35.21 -13.29 18.02
CA VAL A 333 -36.51 -13.12 17.37
C VAL A 333 -36.81 -11.63 17.30
N ALA A 334 -37.45 -11.18 16.21
CA ALA A 334 -37.87 -9.80 16.08
C ALA A 334 -39.04 -9.50 17.03
N ASP A 335 -38.81 -8.67 18.04
CA ASP A 335 -39.84 -8.28 19.00
C ASP A 335 -39.63 -6.85 19.52
N ALA A 336 -40.73 -6.24 20.00
CA ALA A 336 -40.73 -4.90 20.57
C ALA A 336 -40.82 -4.95 22.09
N VAL A 337 -39.98 -4.18 22.79
CA VAL A 337 -39.97 -4.17 24.26
C VAL A 337 -41.27 -3.59 24.82
N THR A 338 -41.98 -4.40 25.60
CA THR A 338 -43.14 -4.00 26.41
C THR A 338 -42.75 -3.83 27.89
N ARG A 339 -43.52 -3.03 28.63
CA ARG A 339 -43.17 -2.66 30.01
C ARG A 339 -43.22 -3.89 30.92
N GLY A 340 -42.10 -4.18 31.56
CA GLY A 340 -41.97 -5.28 32.53
C GLY A 340 -41.59 -6.61 31.91
N SER A 341 -41.31 -6.64 30.61
CA SER A 341 -40.80 -7.81 29.93
C SER A 341 -39.39 -8.18 30.35
N ILE A 342 -39.06 -9.44 30.11
CA ILE A 342 -37.71 -9.98 30.24
C ILE A 342 -37.30 -10.65 28.94
N ILE A 343 -35.99 -10.80 28.72
CA ILE A 343 -35.45 -11.54 27.58
C ILE A 343 -35.15 -12.97 28.03
N TYR A 344 -35.58 -13.97 27.26
CA TYR A 344 -35.33 -15.38 27.51
C TYR A 344 -34.93 -16.13 26.24
N GLY A 345 -34.33 -17.31 26.38
CA GLY A 345 -34.05 -18.19 25.25
C GLY A 345 -35.26 -19.08 24.96
N ASN A 346 -35.75 -19.07 23.72
CA ASN A 346 -36.88 -19.91 23.29
C ASN A 346 -36.43 -21.29 22.78
N ALA A 347 -37.39 -22.15 22.46
CA ALA A 347 -37.16 -23.52 21.96
C ALA A 347 -36.41 -23.60 20.60
N THR A 348 -36.27 -22.49 19.88
CA THR A 348 -35.60 -22.42 18.56
C THR A 348 -34.29 -21.63 18.69
N PRO A 349 -33.38 -22.12 19.55
CA PRO A 349 -32.48 -21.34 20.42
C PRO A 349 -32.22 -19.91 19.95
N LYS A 350 -33.16 -19.01 20.27
CA LYS A 350 -33.08 -17.57 20.01
C LYS A 350 -33.51 -16.78 21.24
N TRP A 351 -32.96 -15.60 21.40
CA TRP A 351 -33.43 -14.60 22.36
C TRP A 351 -34.78 -14.06 21.93
N ASP A 352 -35.73 -14.07 22.85
CA ASP A 352 -37.12 -13.74 22.62
C ASP A 352 -37.66 -12.91 23.79
N GLU A 353 -38.78 -12.21 23.58
CA GLU A 353 -39.45 -11.46 24.64
C GLU A 353 -40.37 -12.38 25.44
N LEU A 354 -40.21 -12.42 26.77
CA LEU A 354 -41.25 -12.90 27.67
C LEU A 354 -41.96 -11.69 28.31
N VAL A 355 -43.15 -11.41 27.80
CA VAL A 355 -44.04 -10.35 28.31
C VAL A 355 -44.36 -10.56 29.78
N VAL A 356 -44.56 -9.46 30.51
CA VAL A 356 -44.97 -9.47 31.91
C VAL A 356 -46.21 -10.35 32.15
N GLY A 357 -46.13 -11.24 33.14
CA GLY A 357 -47.23 -12.13 33.50
C GLY A 357 -48.39 -11.42 34.19
N ALA A 358 -49.51 -12.13 34.36
CA ALA A 358 -50.62 -11.65 35.16
C ALA A 358 -50.19 -11.40 36.63
N ALA A 359 -50.96 -10.56 37.35
CA ALA A 359 -50.69 -10.26 38.74
C ALA A 359 -50.64 -11.55 39.59
N GLY A 360 -49.62 -11.66 40.46
CA GLY A 360 -49.45 -12.80 41.36
C GLY A 360 -48.77 -14.03 40.74
N LYS A 361 -48.33 -13.97 39.47
CA LYS A 361 -47.52 -15.03 38.86
C LYS A 361 -46.06 -14.93 39.27
N VAL A 362 -45.39 -16.08 39.29
CA VAL A 362 -43.95 -16.22 39.51
C VAL A 362 -43.31 -16.91 38.32
N LEU A 363 -42.05 -16.59 38.06
CA LEU A 363 -41.28 -17.23 37.00
C LEU A 363 -40.97 -18.68 37.42
N LYS A 364 -41.32 -19.63 36.57
CA LYS A 364 -41.10 -21.07 36.80
C LYS A 364 -40.35 -21.68 35.62
N SER A 365 -39.55 -22.69 35.92
CA SER A 365 -39.00 -23.59 34.92
C SER A 365 -39.75 -24.92 34.96
N ASP A 366 -40.08 -25.47 33.80
CA ASP A 366 -40.55 -26.85 33.65
C ASP A 366 -39.41 -27.83 33.31
N GLY A 367 -38.16 -27.36 33.31
CA GLY A 367 -36.97 -28.09 32.90
C GLY A 367 -36.60 -27.94 31.43
N THR A 368 -37.47 -27.36 30.61
CA THR A 368 -37.21 -27.03 29.19
C THR A 368 -37.26 -25.52 28.98
N ASP A 369 -38.37 -24.90 29.37
CA ASP A 369 -38.65 -23.49 29.16
C ASP A 369 -38.87 -22.76 30.48
N ILE A 370 -38.81 -21.44 30.39
CA ILE A 370 -39.20 -20.53 31.46
C ILE A 370 -40.57 -19.93 31.13
N ALA A 371 -41.51 -19.99 32.07
CA ALA A 371 -42.85 -19.43 31.90
C ALA A 371 -43.42 -18.88 33.22
N TRP A 372 -44.44 -18.03 33.13
CA TRP A 372 -45.18 -17.56 34.29
C TRP A 372 -46.11 -18.63 34.83
N GLY A 373 -46.07 -18.90 36.13
CA GLY A 373 -46.97 -19.84 36.80
C GLY A 373 -47.41 -19.40 38.20
N ASP A 374 -48.37 -20.12 38.78
CA ASP A 374 -48.91 -19.82 40.12
C ASP A 374 -47.92 -20.16 41.23
N ILE A 375 -47.98 -19.47 42.37
CA ILE A 375 -47.21 -19.86 43.56
C ILE A 375 -47.72 -21.21 44.08
N GLY A 376 -46.83 -22.12 44.48
CA GLY A 376 -47.13 -23.54 44.77
C GLY A 376 -48.14 -23.78 45.91
N LEU A 377 -49.44 -23.68 45.58
CA LEU A 377 -50.53 -24.13 46.42
C LEU A 377 -50.92 -25.54 45.94
N TYR A 378 -50.77 -26.53 46.80
CA TYR A 378 -51.38 -27.84 46.58
C TYR A 378 -52.89 -27.68 46.77
N THR A 379 -53.64 -27.78 45.68
CA THR A 379 -55.09 -27.55 45.69
C THR A 379 -55.89 -28.84 45.86
N GLU A 380 -55.25 -30.01 45.74
CA GLU A 380 -55.88 -31.32 45.73
C GLU A 380 -56.27 -31.77 47.15
N GLY A 381 -57.56 -31.92 47.41
CA GLY A 381 -58.07 -32.37 48.69
C GLY A 381 -59.58 -32.54 48.72
N ALA A 382 -60.06 -33.25 49.74
CA ALA A 382 -61.48 -33.42 50.00
C ALA A 382 -61.76 -33.40 51.50
N ARG A 383 -62.95 -32.92 51.86
CA ARG A 383 -63.52 -33.04 53.20
C ARG A 383 -64.98 -33.48 53.08
N VAL A 384 -65.31 -34.58 53.74
CA VAL A 384 -66.57 -35.32 53.59
C VAL A 384 -67.25 -35.52 54.94
N TYR A 385 -68.57 -35.68 54.92
CA TYR A 385 -69.38 -35.87 56.12
C TYR A 385 -70.55 -36.82 55.86
N HIS A 386 -71.14 -37.33 56.95
CA HIS A 386 -72.43 -38.02 56.91
C HIS A 386 -73.50 -37.14 57.53
N ASN A 387 -74.61 -36.92 56.83
CA ASN A 387 -75.67 -36.00 57.26
C ASN A 387 -76.70 -36.61 58.23
N ALA A 388 -76.50 -37.86 58.66
CA ALA A 388 -77.39 -38.58 59.57
C ALA A 388 -76.61 -39.49 60.52
N ASN A 389 -77.21 -39.87 61.65
CA ASN A 389 -76.59 -40.81 62.58
C ASN A 389 -76.33 -42.16 61.90
N GLN A 390 -75.11 -42.71 62.05
CA GLN A 390 -74.79 -44.05 61.56
C GLN A 390 -74.76 -45.03 62.74
N SER A 391 -75.58 -46.07 62.68
CA SER A 391 -75.66 -47.10 63.73
C SER A 391 -74.54 -48.13 63.60
N ILE A 392 -73.82 -48.37 64.70
CA ILE A 392 -72.69 -49.31 64.74
C ILE A 392 -73.04 -50.51 65.65
N PRO A 393 -72.95 -51.75 65.17
CA PRO A 393 -73.21 -52.96 65.97
C PRO A 393 -72.26 -53.11 67.17
N SER A 394 -72.71 -53.82 68.22
CA SER A 394 -71.90 -54.11 69.41
C SER A 394 -71.10 -55.40 69.25
N GLY A 395 -69.80 -55.36 69.56
CA GLY A 395 -68.93 -56.54 69.72
C GLY A 395 -68.53 -57.27 68.43
N GLY A 396 -68.82 -56.70 67.26
CA GLY A 396 -68.55 -57.30 65.93
C GLY A 396 -67.20 -56.90 65.31
N ALA A 397 -67.09 -56.96 63.98
CA ALA A 397 -65.94 -56.40 63.26
C ALA A 397 -66.03 -54.87 63.17
N SER A 398 -64.89 -54.17 63.03
CA SER A 398 -64.87 -52.71 62.85
C SER A 398 -65.66 -52.31 61.60
N THR A 399 -66.61 -51.39 61.79
CA THR A 399 -67.52 -50.92 60.75
C THR A 399 -66.92 -49.70 60.05
N PRO A 400 -66.84 -49.66 58.70
CA PRO A 400 -66.46 -48.44 58.00
C PRO A 400 -67.56 -47.39 58.12
N LEU A 401 -67.18 -46.13 58.33
CA LEU A 401 -68.14 -45.02 58.24
C LEU A 401 -68.39 -44.67 56.79
N ALA A 402 -69.67 -44.49 56.47
CA ALA A 402 -70.10 -43.93 55.20
C ALA A 402 -70.15 -42.40 55.33
N PHE A 403 -69.93 -41.70 54.22
CA PHE A 403 -69.96 -40.25 54.09
C PHE A 403 -70.79 -39.93 52.84
N ASN A 404 -72.00 -39.42 53.02
CA ASN A 404 -72.96 -39.25 51.93
C ASN A 404 -72.97 -37.82 51.36
N SER A 405 -72.04 -36.97 51.76
CA SER A 405 -71.97 -35.57 51.35
C SER A 405 -70.56 -35.00 51.48
N GLU A 406 -70.29 -33.94 50.73
CA GLU A 406 -68.98 -33.28 50.64
C GLU A 406 -69.07 -31.82 51.11
N ARG A 407 -68.03 -31.36 51.82
CA ARG A 407 -67.78 -29.93 52.05
C ARG A 407 -67.07 -29.33 50.85
N TYR A 408 -66.08 -30.06 50.34
CA TYR A 408 -65.37 -29.80 49.10
C TYR A 408 -64.70 -31.09 48.63
N ASP A 409 -64.51 -31.19 47.32
CA ASP A 409 -63.63 -32.16 46.66
C ASP A 409 -63.07 -31.47 45.41
N THR A 410 -61.75 -31.29 45.37
CA THR A 410 -61.06 -30.56 44.30
C THR A 410 -60.28 -31.49 43.37
N ASP A 411 -60.22 -32.79 43.65
CA ASP A 411 -59.43 -33.77 42.91
C ASP A 411 -60.18 -35.11 42.72
N ALA A 412 -61.52 -35.09 42.78
CA ALA A 412 -62.38 -36.28 42.64
C ALA A 412 -61.97 -37.44 43.57
N ILE A 413 -61.61 -37.10 44.81
CA ILE A 413 -61.10 -38.00 45.84
C ILE A 413 -62.22 -38.84 46.45
N HIS A 414 -63.45 -38.34 46.49
CA HIS A 414 -64.60 -39.01 47.10
C HIS A 414 -65.69 -39.33 46.07
N ASP A 415 -66.40 -40.44 46.30
CA ASP A 415 -67.60 -40.80 45.55
C ASP A 415 -68.75 -41.02 46.53
N PRO A 416 -69.72 -40.10 46.62
CA PRO A 416 -70.79 -40.14 47.62
C PRO A 416 -71.83 -41.25 47.36
N SER A 417 -71.72 -41.95 46.22
CA SER A 417 -72.73 -42.92 45.76
C SER A 417 -72.28 -44.38 45.88
N SER A 418 -71.15 -44.75 45.28
CA SER A 418 -70.74 -46.16 45.13
C SER A 418 -69.60 -46.56 46.04
N ASN A 419 -68.73 -45.61 46.40
CA ASN A 419 -67.62 -45.82 47.34
C ASN A 419 -67.61 -44.75 48.43
N ASN A 420 -68.78 -44.49 49.02
CA ASN A 420 -68.98 -43.45 50.02
C ASN A 420 -68.30 -43.73 51.36
N ASP A 421 -67.52 -44.81 51.48
CA ASP A 421 -66.86 -45.24 52.70
C ASP A 421 -65.34 -44.97 52.71
N ARG A 422 -64.83 -44.22 51.70
CA ARG A 422 -63.40 -43.98 51.51
C ARG A 422 -63.08 -42.65 50.84
N LEU A 423 -61.86 -42.18 51.06
CA LEU A 423 -61.20 -41.17 50.23
C LEU A 423 -60.11 -41.86 49.43
N THR A 424 -60.05 -41.63 48.12
CA THR A 424 -59.11 -42.23 47.19
C THR A 424 -58.19 -41.17 46.59
N CYS A 425 -56.89 -41.32 46.79
CA CYS A 425 -55.88 -40.44 46.22
C CYS A 425 -55.93 -40.49 44.69
N LYS A 426 -56.11 -39.34 44.02
CA LYS A 426 -56.04 -39.22 42.56
C LYS A 426 -54.73 -38.62 42.09
N THR A 427 -54.17 -37.68 42.86
CA THR A 427 -52.85 -37.12 42.62
C THR A 427 -51.84 -37.58 43.67
N ALA A 428 -50.78 -38.28 43.26
CA ALA A 428 -49.77 -38.76 44.21
C ALA A 428 -49.06 -37.58 44.92
N GLY A 429 -48.73 -37.78 46.19
CA GLY A 429 -48.05 -36.76 46.99
C GLY A 429 -48.13 -37.03 48.48
N LYS A 430 -47.68 -36.06 49.27
CA LYS A 430 -47.79 -36.08 50.73
C LYS A 430 -49.10 -35.45 51.14
N TYR A 431 -49.89 -36.15 51.94
CA TYR A 431 -51.21 -35.71 52.39
C TYR A 431 -51.29 -35.60 53.91
N LEU A 432 -51.94 -34.54 54.39
CA LEU A 432 -52.52 -34.49 55.73
C LEU A 432 -53.90 -35.15 55.66
N ILE A 433 -54.13 -36.20 56.46
CA ILE A 433 -55.39 -36.95 56.51
C ILE A 433 -55.94 -36.84 57.93
N TRP A 434 -57.22 -36.52 58.08
CA TRP A 434 -57.85 -36.32 59.39
C TRP A 434 -59.25 -36.90 59.47
N LEU A 435 -59.66 -37.25 60.69
CA LEU A 435 -60.96 -37.78 61.07
C LEU A 435 -61.44 -37.09 62.36
N ILE A 436 -62.73 -36.81 62.43
CA ILE A 436 -63.44 -36.38 63.64
C ILE A 436 -64.72 -37.20 63.76
N VAL A 437 -64.90 -37.88 64.90
CA VAL A 437 -66.11 -38.69 65.19
C VAL A 437 -66.55 -38.49 66.63
N GLU A 438 -67.87 -38.52 66.85
CA GLU A 438 -68.51 -38.50 68.16
C GLU A 438 -69.48 -39.67 68.29
N TRP A 439 -69.40 -40.39 69.40
CA TRP A 439 -70.33 -41.46 69.76
C TRP A 439 -71.53 -40.90 70.52
N ALA A 440 -72.69 -41.54 70.37
CA ALA A 440 -73.81 -41.32 71.29
C ALA A 440 -73.42 -41.68 72.74
N ALA A 441 -73.97 -40.95 73.70
CA ALA A 441 -73.67 -41.13 75.13
C ALA A 441 -74.02 -42.54 75.62
N ASN A 442 -73.01 -43.28 76.09
CA ASN A 442 -73.16 -44.59 76.72
C ASN A 442 -71.89 -44.94 77.50
N ALA A 443 -72.03 -45.19 78.80
CA ALA A 443 -70.91 -45.45 79.72
C ALA A 443 -70.38 -46.90 79.70
N THR A 444 -70.98 -47.79 78.91
CA THR A 444 -70.64 -49.22 78.89
C THR A 444 -69.72 -49.56 77.73
N GLY A 445 -68.70 -50.38 77.99
CA GLY A 445 -67.78 -50.88 76.98
C GLY A 445 -66.72 -49.86 76.54
N ILE A 446 -66.16 -50.09 75.37
CA ILE A 446 -65.06 -49.36 74.74
C ILE A 446 -65.55 -48.76 73.42
N ARG A 447 -64.92 -47.66 73.03
CA ARG A 447 -65.07 -46.99 71.74
C ARG A 447 -63.71 -46.97 71.04
N GLU A 448 -63.69 -47.40 69.80
CA GLU A 448 -62.50 -47.37 68.96
C GLU A 448 -62.82 -46.70 67.63
N GLY A 449 -61.90 -45.89 67.13
CA GLY A 449 -62.03 -45.22 65.84
C GLY A 449 -60.68 -44.84 65.28
N GLY A 450 -60.52 -44.88 63.96
CA GLY A 450 -59.26 -44.51 63.33
C GLY A 450 -59.28 -44.50 61.81
N ILE A 451 -58.12 -44.20 61.25
CA ILE A 451 -57.87 -44.11 59.81
C ILE A 451 -57.20 -45.41 59.36
N PHE A 452 -57.79 -46.05 58.35
CA PHE A 452 -57.40 -47.36 57.86
C PHE A 452 -57.14 -47.34 56.36
N MET A 453 -55.90 -47.60 55.96
CA MET A 453 -55.42 -47.52 54.58
C MET A 453 -55.53 -48.87 53.88
N ASN A 454 -55.99 -48.84 52.62
CA ASN A 454 -56.00 -49.95 51.66
C ASN A 454 -56.61 -51.26 52.20
N GLY A 455 -57.45 -51.18 53.24
CA GLY A 455 -58.08 -52.35 53.84
C GLY A 455 -57.15 -53.21 54.70
N THR A 456 -55.93 -52.77 55.01
CA THR A 456 -54.94 -53.57 55.75
C THR A 456 -54.26 -52.84 56.91
N THR A 457 -54.00 -51.54 56.80
CA THR A 457 -53.08 -50.83 57.72
C THR A 457 -53.79 -49.73 58.51
N TRP A 458 -53.63 -49.72 59.83
CA TRP A 458 -54.03 -48.59 60.67
C TRP A 458 -52.97 -47.49 60.61
N MET A 459 -53.36 -46.29 60.16
CA MET A 459 -52.48 -45.12 60.11
C MET A 459 -52.48 -44.34 61.42
N GLY A 460 -53.55 -44.49 62.20
CA GLY A 460 -53.73 -43.93 63.53
C GLY A 460 -55.11 -44.30 64.05
N PHE A 461 -55.21 -44.68 65.32
CA PHE A 461 -56.48 -45.01 65.96
C PHE A 461 -56.48 -44.56 67.41
N ASN A 462 -57.68 -44.33 67.96
CA ASN A 462 -57.92 -44.10 69.37
C ASN A 462 -58.82 -45.21 69.91
N ARG A 463 -58.57 -45.62 71.16
CA ARG A 463 -59.41 -46.56 71.90
C ARG A 463 -59.59 -46.04 73.32
N ALA A 464 -60.83 -45.81 73.74
CA ALA A 464 -61.16 -45.29 75.06
C ALA A 464 -62.41 -45.94 75.66
N ALA A 465 -62.59 -45.84 76.98
CA ALA A 465 -63.81 -46.31 77.64
C ALA A 465 -65.04 -45.49 77.20
N GLY A 466 -66.22 -46.11 77.26
CA GLY A 466 -67.50 -45.45 77.00
C GLY A 466 -67.73 -44.29 77.97
N LEU A 467 -68.23 -43.17 77.45
CA LEU A 467 -68.55 -41.96 78.22
C LEU A 467 -70.05 -41.65 78.12
N SER A 468 -70.62 -41.18 79.21
CA SER A 468 -71.98 -40.63 79.27
C SER A 468 -72.01 -39.52 80.32
N SER A 469 -71.64 -38.29 79.91
CA SER A 469 -71.67 -37.10 80.77
C SER A 469 -72.62 -36.08 80.18
N GLY A 470 -73.70 -35.74 80.89
CA GLY A 470 -74.65 -34.71 80.45
C GLY A 470 -75.32 -34.93 79.08
N GLY A 471 -75.38 -36.17 78.59
CA GLY A 471 -75.91 -36.51 77.25
C GLY A 471 -74.86 -36.51 76.13
N TYR A 472 -73.60 -36.20 76.43
CA TYR A 472 -72.47 -36.27 75.50
C TYR A 472 -71.75 -37.63 75.60
N GLY A 473 -71.39 -38.19 74.44
CA GLY A 473 -70.54 -39.39 74.36
C GLY A 473 -69.07 -39.05 74.12
N GLY A 474 -68.28 -40.07 73.81
CA GLY A 474 -66.86 -39.89 73.52
C GLY A 474 -66.63 -39.36 72.10
N ALA A 475 -65.81 -38.33 71.95
CA ALA A 475 -65.37 -37.81 70.66
C ALA A 475 -63.85 -37.98 70.49
N PHE A 476 -63.41 -38.30 69.28
CA PHE A 476 -62.00 -38.40 68.95
C PHE A 476 -61.70 -37.69 67.64
N ALA A 477 -60.57 -37.00 67.61
CA ALA A 477 -59.97 -36.44 66.41
C ALA A 477 -58.62 -37.11 66.18
N ILE A 478 -58.36 -37.56 64.95
CA ILE A 478 -57.14 -38.26 64.57
C ILE A 478 -56.63 -37.61 63.30
N SER A 479 -55.34 -37.33 63.24
CA SER A 479 -54.68 -36.83 62.04
C SER A 479 -53.34 -37.53 61.82
N CYS A 480 -52.96 -37.73 60.57
CA CYS A 480 -51.65 -38.22 60.19
C CYS A 480 -51.19 -37.57 58.89
N VAL A 481 -49.88 -37.52 58.68
CA VAL A 481 -49.29 -37.15 57.39
C VAL A 481 -48.74 -38.41 56.73
N TYR A 482 -49.05 -38.62 55.45
CA TYR A 482 -48.66 -39.83 54.75
C TYR A 482 -48.38 -39.58 53.27
N ASP A 483 -47.47 -40.36 52.69
CA ASP A 483 -47.22 -40.38 51.25
C ASP A 483 -48.22 -41.33 50.57
N MET A 484 -49.10 -40.77 49.74
CA MET A 484 -50.17 -41.50 49.07
C MET A 484 -49.82 -41.67 47.60
N ALA A 485 -49.88 -42.90 47.08
CA ALA A 485 -49.83 -43.16 45.66
C ALA A 485 -51.22 -43.00 45.02
N VAL A 486 -51.26 -42.83 43.70
CA VAL A 486 -52.52 -42.81 42.96
C VAL A 486 -53.28 -44.12 43.21
N ASN A 487 -54.57 -44.02 43.52
CA ASN A 487 -55.50 -45.09 43.88
C ASN A 487 -55.36 -45.69 45.28
N ASP A 488 -54.38 -45.26 46.09
CA ASP A 488 -54.43 -45.56 47.51
C ASP A 488 -55.69 -44.96 48.12
N TYR A 489 -56.34 -45.70 49.02
CA TYR A 489 -57.55 -45.22 49.69
C TYR A 489 -57.47 -45.37 51.20
N VAL A 490 -58.12 -44.44 51.88
CA VAL A 490 -58.26 -44.43 53.33
C VAL A 490 -59.72 -44.49 53.72
N LYS A 491 -60.02 -45.26 54.77
CA LYS A 491 -61.36 -45.39 55.35
C LYS A 491 -61.33 -44.96 56.80
N CYS A 492 -62.43 -44.36 57.27
CA CYS A 492 -62.70 -44.31 58.69
C CYS A 492 -63.29 -45.65 59.13
N ARG A 493 -62.70 -46.28 60.16
CA ARG A 493 -63.28 -47.48 60.79
C ARG A 493 -63.53 -47.24 62.26
N VAL A 494 -64.67 -47.71 62.74
CA VAL A 494 -65.12 -47.57 64.13
C VAL A 494 -65.60 -48.90 64.71
N TRP A 495 -65.46 -49.08 66.02
CA TRP A 495 -65.90 -50.28 66.75
C TRP A 495 -66.35 -49.94 68.18
N GLN A 496 -67.31 -50.71 68.69
CA GLN A 496 -67.84 -50.56 70.05
C GLN A 496 -68.44 -51.87 70.58
N ASP A 497 -68.54 -52.03 71.91
CA ASP A 497 -69.10 -53.21 72.60
C ASP A 497 -70.03 -52.86 73.79
N SER A 498 -70.85 -51.82 73.64
CA SER A 498 -71.78 -51.32 74.67
C SER A 498 -72.93 -52.25 75.07
N GLY A 499 -73.07 -53.41 74.43
CA GLY A 499 -74.16 -54.37 74.64
C GLY A 499 -75.38 -54.16 73.72
N GLY A 500 -75.37 -53.11 72.90
CA GLY A 500 -76.38 -52.82 71.88
C GLY A 500 -75.83 -51.93 70.76
N ALA A 501 -76.58 -51.75 69.68
CA ALA A 501 -76.14 -50.85 68.61
C ALA A 501 -76.05 -49.40 69.13
N LEU A 502 -74.96 -48.71 68.79
CA LEU A 502 -74.69 -47.34 69.23
C LEU A 502 -74.32 -46.49 68.03
N ASN A 503 -74.82 -45.25 67.99
CA ASN A 503 -74.61 -44.39 66.84
C ASN A 503 -73.30 -43.61 66.93
N ILE A 504 -72.66 -43.40 65.77
CA ILE A 504 -71.91 -42.18 65.54
C ILE A 504 -72.93 -41.07 65.26
N VAL A 505 -72.88 -40.01 66.06
CA VAL A 505 -73.84 -38.90 65.97
C VAL A 505 -73.44 -37.95 64.84
N ALA A 506 -74.45 -37.51 64.08
CA ALA A 506 -74.31 -36.49 63.06
C ALA A 506 -74.65 -35.13 63.66
N VAL A 507 -73.64 -34.25 63.73
CA VAL A 507 -73.77 -32.85 64.10
C VAL A 507 -73.12 -32.02 63.01
N ALA A 508 -73.85 -31.01 62.53
CA ALA A 508 -73.41 -30.19 61.40
C ALA A 508 -72.01 -29.59 61.67
N GLN A 509 -71.13 -29.72 60.67
CA GLN A 509 -69.76 -29.18 60.65
C GLN A 509 -68.75 -29.81 61.64
N THR A 510 -69.16 -30.78 62.47
CA THR A 510 -68.30 -31.33 63.54
C THR A 510 -68.13 -32.85 63.50
N THR A 511 -69.17 -33.64 63.22
CA THR A 511 -69.08 -35.11 63.24
C THR A 511 -70.20 -35.78 62.42
N PRO A 512 -69.95 -36.91 61.76
CA PRO A 512 -68.62 -37.40 61.42
C PRO A 512 -68.03 -36.58 60.27
N GLU A 513 -66.75 -36.20 60.38
CA GLU A 513 -66.02 -35.43 59.36
C GLU A 513 -64.71 -36.15 59.03
N PHE A 514 -64.41 -36.36 57.74
CA PHE A 514 -63.21 -37.04 57.28
C PHE A 514 -62.60 -36.29 56.10
N GLY A 515 -61.28 -36.20 55.99
CA GLY A 515 -60.67 -35.46 54.90
C GLY A 515 -59.22 -35.80 54.65
N MET A 516 -58.75 -35.42 53.46
CA MET A 516 -57.34 -35.44 53.09
C MET A 516 -57.01 -34.20 52.24
N GLN A 517 -55.86 -33.60 52.50
CA GLN A 517 -55.36 -32.42 51.78
C GLN A 517 -53.90 -32.67 51.40
N ARG A 518 -53.56 -32.46 50.12
CA ARG A 518 -52.19 -32.53 49.66
C ARG A 518 -51.39 -31.36 50.23
N ILE A 519 -50.18 -31.64 50.69
CA ILE A 519 -49.26 -30.69 51.32
C ILE A 519 -47.81 -30.80 50.80
N GLY A 520 -47.55 -31.72 49.87
CA GLY A 520 -46.21 -32.02 49.35
C GLY A 520 -46.21 -32.90 48.12
#